data_AF-A0A7R9UL97-F1
#
_entry.id   AF-A0A7R9UL97-F1
#
_cell.length_a   1.000
_cell.length_b   1.000
_cell.length_c   1.000
_cell.angle_alpha   90.00
_cell.angle_beta   90.00
_cell.angle_gamma   90.00
#
_symmetry.space_group_name_H-M   'P 1'
#
loop_
_entity.id
_entity.type
_entity.pdbx_description
1 polymer ?
#
loop_
_entity_poly.entity_id
_entity_poly.type
_entity_poly.pdbx_seq_one_letter_code
_entity_poly.pdbx_strand_id
1 'polypeptide(L)'
;AGAAGGAEAECTMPPLAAHSRSFSSSASASVLPVEWGGTEYWARLWDSISELPEQAAQRKAREAWLEQDGYWRQRLSKRGHCFCTFVLQWVALVRRMGPLCGHATPAGAQGSAEGQRENVPWAQLPGYDTIVRAFFVEMRRRAVTQWPESMQQAALALLANERLIGPLVSITLRKMTVHRTASVASSLDMVSSWLFALHERSVPLPSSFDFELLLARLRTLLCADHFKILTWTIIFLHNHLHLLSEEARSTLLMWLSGEGHFERLLLHWCHHVRAVFLHLLVFKVIKRGQHTIGYFPPSGEGIVPIMLASLYARRIEQVQQQHVEIQRVALLSAESRRARGG
;
A
#
# COMPACT_ATOMS: atom_id res chain seq x y z
N ALA A 1 -71.04 28.57 -14.39
CA ALA A 1 -70.45 29.13 -13.17
C ALA A 1 -69.05 28.52 -12.99
N GLY A 2 -68.01 29.36 -12.88
CA GLY A 2 -66.64 28.94 -12.56
C GLY A 2 -65.68 28.86 -13.76
N ALA A 3 -65.07 30.00 -14.10
CA ALA A 3 -63.97 30.14 -15.05
C ALA A 3 -62.63 30.29 -14.29
N ALA A 4 -61.54 29.75 -14.82
CA ALA A 4 -60.12 30.20 -14.72
C ALA A 4 -59.22 29.05 -15.23
N GLY A 5 -58.32 29.16 -16.20
CA GLY A 5 -57.70 30.33 -16.82
C GLY A 5 -56.39 30.71 -16.14
N GLY A 6 -55.26 30.22 -16.67
CA GLY A 6 -53.90 30.72 -16.41
C GLY A 6 -52.87 29.60 -16.18
N ALA A 7 -51.61 29.73 -16.53
CA ALA A 7 -50.90 30.66 -17.40
C ALA A 7 -49.52 30.01 -17.65
N GLU A 8 -49.07 29.99 -18.90
CA GLU A 8 -47.72 29.56 -19.27
C GLU A 8 -46.71 30.63 -18.84
N ALA A 9 -45.73 30.24 -18.03
CA ALA A 9 -44.65 31.12 -17.60
C ALA A 9 -43.45 30.97 -18.55
N GLU A 10 -43.34 31.92 -19.49
CA GLU A 10 -42.12 32.21 -20.24
C GLU A 10 -41.01 32.63 -19.27
N CYS A 11 -39.93 31.84 -19.21
CA CYS A 11 -38.73 32.16 -18.45
C CYS A 11 -37.80 33.02 -19.31
N THR A 12 -37.97 34.34 -19.20
CA THR A 12 -37.11 35.35 -19.84
C THR A 12 -35.76 35.44 -19.11
N MET A 13 -34.67 35.19 -19.83
CA MET A 13 -33.29 35.35 -19.33
C MET A 13 -32.91 36.85 -19.31
N PRO A 14 -32.24 37.36 -18.24
CA PRO A 14 -31.69 38.71 -18.25
C PRO A 14 -30.36 38.77 -19.01
N PRO A 15 -30.01 39.92 -19.63
CA PRO A 15 -28.77 40.08 -20.39
C PRO A 15 -27.57 40.26 -19.44
N LEU A 16 -26.52 39.46 -19.64
CA LEU A 16 -25.23 39.63 -18.97
C LEU A 16 -24.49 40.82 -19.57
N ALA A 17 -24.45 41.92 -18.81
CA ALA A 17 -23.65 43.09 -19.09
C ALA A 17 -22.13 42.76 -19.07
N ALA A 18 -21.44 43.17 -20.13
CA ALA A 18 -20.00 43.11 -20.26
C ALA A 18 -19.34 44.13 -19.31
N HIS A 19 -18.66 43.64 -18.27
CA HIS A 19 -17.70 44.43 -17.50
C HIS A 19 -16.28 44.09 -17.95
N SER A 20 -15.79 44.87 -18.91
CA SER A 20 -14.36 45.01 -19.19
C SER A 20 -13.69 45.77 -18.04
N ARG A 21 -12.92 45.06 -17.20
CA ARG A 21 -11.91 45.68 -16.34
C ARG A 21 -10.53 45.33 -16.87
N SER A 22 -9.91 46.32 -17.49
CA SER A 22 -8.48 46.38 -17.77
C SER A 22 -7.70 46.34 -16.46
N PHE A 23 -6.90 45.30 -16.26
CA PHE A 23 -5.83 45.29 -15.27
C PHE A 23 -4.50 45.46 -16.00
N SER A 24 -3.88 46.62 -15.78
CA SER A 24 -2.56 46.97 -16.25
C SER A 24 -1.48 46.20 -15.48
N SER A 25 -0.54 45.69 -16.27
CA SER A 25 0.76 45.12 -15.92
C SER A 25 1.55 45.92 -14.88
N SER A 26 2.07 45.24 -13.85
CA SER A 26 3.50 45.28 -13.49
C SER A 26 3.78 44.38 -12.27
N ALA A 27 4.23 43.15 -12.51
CA ALA A 27 5.01 42.42 -11.52
C ALA A 27 5.97 41.50 -12.30
N SER A 28 7.25 41.81 -12.18
CA SER A 28 8.40 41.09 -12.71
C SER A 28 8.27 39.59 -12.51
N ALA A 29 8.09 38.87 -13.61
CA ALA A 29 8.18 37.42 -13.66
C ALA A 29 9.63 37.01 -13.49
N SER A 30 10.05 36.68 -12.27
CA SER A 30 11.16 35.78 -12.07
C SER A 30 10.72 34.41 -12.59
N VAL A 31 11.23 34.07 -13.77
CA VAL A 31 11.12 32.73 -14.34
C VAL A 31 11.91 31.79 -13.44
N LEU A 32 11.24 31.18 -12.47
CA LEU A 32 11.78 30.01 -11.79
C LEU A 32 11.77 28.84 -12.80
N PRO A 33 12.87 28.09 -12.96
CA PRO A 33 12.89 26.94 -13.82
C PRO A 33 12.02 25.86 -13.17
N VAL A 34 10.84 25.63 -13.73
CA VAL A 34 9.92 24.63 -13.18
C VAL A 34 10.27 23.27 -13.77
N GLU A 35 11.10 22.53 -13.05
CA GLU A 35 11.31 21.10 -13.28
C GLU A 35 10.06 20.30 -12.89
N TRP A 36 9.01 20.42 -13.71
CA TRP A 36 7.82 19.57 -13.62
C TRP A 36 8.18 18.14 -14.03
N GLY A 37 8.47 17.28 -13.06
CA GLY A 37 8.67 15.85 -13.34
C GLY A 37 9.80 15.17 -12.55
N GLY A 38 10.58 15.92 -11.79
CA GLY A 38 11.60 15.36 -10.88
C GLY A 38 10.97 14.56 -9.73
N THR A 39 11.76 13.69 -9.11
CA THR A 39 11.43 13.02 -7.83
C THR A 39 10.96 14.02 -6.78
N GLU A 40 11.53 15.23 -6.76
CA GLU A 40 11.12 16.32 -5.87
C GLU A 40 9.67 16.79 -6.08
N TYR A 41 9.15 16.80 -7.30
CA TYR A 41 7.75 17.20 -7.53
C TYR A 41 6.80 16.21 -6.87
N TRP A 42 7.09 14.91 -7.01
CA TRP A 42 6.30 13.85 -6.41
C TRP A 42 6.50 13.75 -4.92
N ALA A 43 7.70 14.03 -4.42
CA ALA A 43 7.96 14.21 -3.00
C ALA A 43 7.13 15.39 -2.48
N ARG A 44 7.14 16.57 -3.11
CA ARG A 44 6.32 17.73 -2.70
C ARG A 44 4.82 17.47 -2.80
N LEU A 45 4.36 16.78 -3.85
CA LEU A 45 2.97 16.37 -3.98
C LEU A 45 2.63 15.38 -2.85
N TRP A 46 3.51 14.43 -2.59
CA TRP A 46 3.36 13.46 -1.53
C TRP A 46 3.41 14.14 -0.17
N ASP A 47 4.40 14.94 0.19
CA ASP A 47 4.49 15.77 1.39
C ASP A 47 3.25 16.65 1.57
N SER A 48 2.72 17.23 0.48
CA SER A 48 1.45 18.00 0.53
C SER A 48 0.25 17.12 0.90
N ILE A 49 0.37 15.81 0.72
CA ILE A 49 -0.62 14.78 0.98
C ILE A 49 -0.30 14.04 2.31
N SER A 50 0.96 13.79 2.68
CA SER A 50 1.42 12.94 3.78
C SER A 50 2.08 13.75 4.90
N GLU A 51 1.28 14.04 5.91
CA GLU A 51 1.58 14.41 7.31
C GLU A 51 3.04 14.79 7.70
N LEU A 52 3.25 16.09 7.92
CA LEU A 52 4.04 16.64 9.03
C LEU A 52 3.09 17.41 9.98
N PRO A 53 3.21 17.29 11.32
CA PRO A 53 2.30 17.94 12.28
C PRO A 53 2.25 19.48 12.16
N GLU A 54 3.38 20.13 11.84
CA GLU A 54 3.45 21.60 11.67
C GLU A 54 2.67 22.11 10.45
N GLN A 55 2.44 21.26 9.44
CA GLN A 55 1.73 21.65 8.20
C GLN A 55 0.22 21.35 8.27
N ALA A 56 -0.28 20.79 9.36
CA ALA A 56 -1.70 20.46 9.53
C ALA A 56 -2.61 21.71 9.47
N ALA A 57 -2.15 22.87 9.95
CA ALA A 57 -2.90 24.13 9.91
C ALA A 57 -3.00 24.72 8.49
N GLN A 58 -1.88 24.74 7.75
CA GLN A 58 -1.86 25.17 6.34
C GLN A 58 -2.64 24.19 5.44
N ARG A 59 -2.64 22.90 5.78
CA ARG A 59 -3.48 21.88 5.15
C ARG A 59 -4.95 22.14 5.44
N LYS A 60 -5.35 22.41 6.68
CA LYS A 60 -6.73 22.79 7.01
C LYS A 60 -7.17 24.01 6.21
N ALA A 61 -6.28 24.97 5.94
CA ALA A 61 -6.56 26.14 5.11
C ALA A 61 -6.61 25.88 3.59
N ARG A 62 -5.81 24.95 3.04
CA ARG A 62 -5.84 24.56 1.62
C ARG A 62 -6.94 23.55 1.30
N GLU A 63 -7.10 22.55 2.16
CA GLU A 63 -8.27 21.69 2.15
C GLU A 63 -9.52 22.51 2.47
N ALA A 64 -9.44 23.61 3.23
CA ALA A 64 -10.58 24.49 3.44
C ALA A 64 -11.19 25.02 2.13
N TRP A 65 -10.41 25.27 1.07
CA TRP A 65 -10.98 25.66 -0.23
C TRP A 65 -11.72 24.49 -0.91
N LEU A 66 -11.14 23.29 -0.83
CA LEU A 66 -11.81 22.04 -1.21
C LEU A 66 -12.98 21.68 -0.26
N GLU A 67 -13.05 22.24 0.95
CA GLU A 67 -14.13 22.08 1.92
C GLU A 67 -15.23 23.10 1.77
N GLN A 68 -14.87 24.31 1.37
CA GLN A 68 -15.74 25.45 1.15
C GLN A 68 -16.69 25.16 -0.01
N ASP A 69 -16.22 24.50 -1.07
CA ASP A 69 -17.11 23.92 -2.08
C ASP A 69 -17.63 22.55 -1.64
N GLY A 70 -18.48 22.53 -0.60
CA GLY A 70 -19.27 21.35 -0.21
C GLY A 70 -20.07 20.75 -1.37
N TYR A 71 -20.29 21.52 -2.44
CA TYR A 71 -20.95 21.10 -3.67
C TYR A 71 -20.25 19.96 -4.42
N TRP A 72 -18.94 20.06 -4.69
CA TRP A 72 -18.24 18.97 -5.39
C TRP A 72 -18.19 17.71 -4.53
N ARG A 73 -18.07 17.87 -3.19
CA ARG A 73 -18.12 16.76 -2.23
C ARG A 73 -19.45 16.03 -2.26
N GLN A 74 -20.55 16.77 -2.29
CA GLN A 74 -21.89 16.19 -2.31
C GLN A 74 -22.18 15.53 -3.68
N ARG A 75 -21.64 16.08 -4.77
CA ARG A 75 -21.70 15.45 -6.10
C ARG A 75 -20.85 14.18 -6.18
N LEU A 76 -19.63 14.18 -5.64
CA LEU A 76 -18.76 13.01 -5.60
C LEU A 76 -19.27 11.94 -4.64
N SER A 77 -19.90 12.28 -3.50
CA SER A 77 -20.48 11.25 -2.64
C SER A 77 -21.66 10.56 -3.34
N LYS A 78 -22.51 11.33 -4.04
CA LYS A 78 -23.65 10.80 -4.81
C LYS A 78 -23.22 10.05 -6.08
N ARG A 79 -22.10 10.42 -6.70
CA ARG A 79 -21.64 9.88 -7.99
C ARG A 79 -20.23 9.29 -7.93
N GLY A 80 -19.80 8.81 -6.76
CA GLY A 80 -18.43 8.37 -6.54
C GLY A 80 -18.02 7.24 -7.47
N HIS A 81 -18.96 6.34 -7.78
CA HIS A 81 -18.79 5.31 -8.80
C HIS A 81 -18.48 5.92 -10.17
N CYS A 82 -19.29 6.87 -10.66
CA CYS A 82 -19.06 7.54 -11.94
C CYS A 82 -17.71 8.24 -12.01
N PHE A 83 -17.27 8.85 -10.91
CA PHE A 83 -15.93 9.47 -10.85
C PHE A 83 -14.82 8.44 -10.96
N CYS A 84 -14.88 7.32 -10.23
CA CYS A 84 -13.88 6.26 -10.35
C CYS A 84 -13.89 5.65 -11.75
N THR A 85 -15.06 5.42 -12.35
CA THR A 85 -15.17 4.94 -13.74
C THR A 85 -14.62 5.97 -14.74
N PHE A 86 -14.85 7.27 -14.51
CA PHE A 86 -14.23 8.33 -15.30
C PHE A 86 -12.70 8.27 -15.20
N VAL A 87 -12.13 8.16 -14.00
CA VAL A 87 -10.67 8.04 -13.79
C VAL A 87 -10.13 6.82 -14.53
N LEU A 88 -10.80 5.67 -14.43
CA LEU A 88 -10.43 4.44 -15.13
C LEU A 88 -10.38 4.65 -16.65
N GLN A 89 -11.44 5.23 -17.24
CA GLN A 89 -11.50 5.49 -18.69
C GLN A 89 -10.51 6.58 -19.12
N TRP A 90 -10.31 7.61 -18.30
CA TRP A 90 -9.36 8.67 -18.54
C TRP A 90 -7.93 8.13 -18.63
N VAL A 91 -7.53 7.29 -17.67
CA VAL A 91 -6.21 6.63 -17.72
C VAL A 91 -6.07 5.73 -18.95
N ALA A 92 -7.10 4.95 -19.29
CA ALA A 92 -7.09 4.11 -20.48
C ALA A 92 -6.91 4.92 -21.78
N LEU A 93 -7.57 6.09 -21.87
CA LEU A 93 -7.44 7.01 -23.00
C LEU A 93 -6.04 7.64 -23.06
N VAL A 94 -5.50 8.08 -21.92
CA VAL A 94 -4.13 8.63 -21.85
C VAL A 94 -3.10 7.61 -22.32
N ARG A 95 -3.24 6.34 -21.94
CA ARG A 95 -2.34 5.26 -22.40
C ARG A 95 -2.46 5.05 -23.91
N ARG A 96 -3.69 5.02 -24.45
CA ARG A 96 -3.92 4.91 -25.91
C ARG A 96 -3.35 6.08 -26.70
N MET A 97 -3.33 7.28 -26.11
CA MET A 97 -2.83 8.52 -26.73
C MET A 97 -1.32 8.71 -26.57
N GLY A 98 -0.70 8.04 -25.59
CA GLY A 98 0.73 8.14 -25.26
C GLY A 98 1.69 8.05 -26.45
N PRO A 99 1.47 7.14 -27.43
CA PRO A 99 2.33 7.02 -28.61
C PRO A 99 2.34 8.26 -29.52
N LEU A 100 1.34 9.14 -29.44
CA LEU A 100 1.17 10.28 -30.34
C LEU A 100 1.86 11.56 -29.82
N CYS A 101 2.19 11.61 -28.53
CA CYS A 101 2.78 12.80 -27.89
C CYS A 101 4.29 12.68 -27.65
N GLY A 102 4.88 11.50 -27.85
CA GLY A 102 6.34 11.37 -27.94
C GLY A 102 6.79 11.87 -29.30
N HIS A 103 7.65 12.88 -29.34
CA HIS A 103 8.32 13.28 -30.58
C HIS A 103 8.82 12.04 -31.32
N ALA A 104 8.28 11.81 -32.51
CA ALA A 104 8.69 10.75 -33.41
C ALA A 104 10.21 10.83 -33.61
N THR A 105 10.97 9.98 -32.93
CA THR A 105 12.32 9.67 -33.37
C THR A 105 12.17 8.97 -34.72
N PRO A 106 12.75 9.51 -35.81
CA PRO A 106 12.49 9.02 -37.15
C PRO A 106 12.95 7.57 -37.30
N ALA A 107 12.12 6.83 -38.03
CA ALA A 107 12.26 5.45 -38.44
C ALA A 107 13.71 5.06 -38.78
N GLY A 108 14.30 4.14 -38.01
CA GLY A 108 15.66 3.67 -38.29
C GLY A 108 16.21 2.54 -37.42
N ALA A 109 15.50 2.06 -36.39
CA ALA A 109 15.98 0.95 -35.57
C ALA A 109 14.94 -0.18 -35.55
N GLN A 110 14.98 -1.04 -36.58
CA GLN A 110 14.38 -2.36 -36.53
C GLN A 110 15.25 -3.23 -35.62
N GLY A 111 14.81 -3.42 -34.38
CA GLY A 111 15.45 -4.33 -33.43
C GLY A 111 14.69 -4.35 -32.11
N SER A 112 13.99 -5.46 -31.88
CA SER A 112 13.42 -5.90 -30.60
C SER A 112 12.09 -5.24 -30.18
N ALA A 113 10.99 -5.97 -30.41
CA ALA A 113 9.61 -5.65 -30.03
C ALA A 113 9.32 -5.76 -28.51
N GLU A 114 10.32 -5.53 -27.67
CA GLU A 114 10.28 -5.78 -26.23
C GLU A 114 10.86 -4.55 -25.52
N GLY A 115 10.01 -3.59 -25.15
CA GLY A 115 10.42 -2.56 -24.19
C GLY A 115 10.24 -1.09 -24.56
N GLN A 116 9.33 -0.72 -25.47
CA GLN A 116 8.83 0.66 -25.47
C GLN A 116 7.89 0.86 -24.28
N ARG A 117 8.49 1.10 -23.11
CA ARG A 117 7.82 1.68 -21.96
C ARG A 117 7.23 3.01 -22.44
N GLU A 118 5.92 3.06 -22.60
CA GLU A 118 5.18 4.28 -22.92
C GLU A 118 5.36 5.24 -21.74
N ASN A 119 6.45 6.02 -21.76
CA ASN A 119 6.73 7.05 -20.77
C ASN A 119 5.77 8.22 -21.00
N VAL A 120 4.54 8.05 -20.53
CA VAL A 120 3.54 9.12 -20.51
C VAL A 120 4.06 10.24 -19.61
N PRO A 121 4.18 11.49 -20.10
CA PRO A 121 4.59 12.63 -19.28
C PRO A 121 3.42 13.07 -18.38
N TRP A 122 3.13 12.30 -17.32
CA TRP A 122 2.00 12.51 -16.41
C TRP A 122 1.91 13.94 -15.84
N ALA A 123 3.06 14.59 -15.64
CA ALA A 123 3.13 15.95 -15.11
C ALA A 123 2.64 17.03 -16.09
N GLN A 124 2.68 16.76 -17.39
CA GLN A 124 2.25 17.70 -18.43
C GLN A 124 0.75 17.60 -18.73
N LEU A 125 0.07 16.57 -18.21
CA LEU A 125 -1.35 16.36 -18.46
C LEU A 125 -2.19 17.39 -17.68
N PRO A 126 -3.00 18.21 -18.38
CA PRO A 126 -3.80 19.24 -17.72
C PRO A 126 -4.83 18.60 -16.78
N GLY A 127 -4.88 19.09 -15.53
CA GLY A 127 -5.84 18.63 -14.52
C GLY A 127 -5.52 17.28 -13.88
N TYR A 128 -4.46 16.58 -14.29
CA TYR A 128 -4.08 15.29 -13.70
C TYR A 128 -3.87 15.38 -12.18
N ASP A 129 -3.16 16.41 -11.71
CA ASP A 129 -2.92 16.63 -10.28
C ASP A 129 -4.23 16.79 -9.50
N THR A 130 -5.19 17.52 -10.06
CA THR A 130 -6.52 17.69 -9.46
C THR A 130 -7.28 16.37 -9.37
N ILE A 131 -7.23 15.55 -10.42
CA ILE A 131 -7.90 14.23 -10.46
C ILE A 131 -7.29 13.30 -9.40
N VAL A 132 -5.96 13.20 -9.34
CA VAL A 132 -5.26 12.34 -8.40
C VAL A 132 -5.49 12.78 -6.96
N ARG A 133 -5.44 14.09 -6.68
CA ARG A 133 -5.76 14.62 -5.34
C ARG A 133 -7.20 14.30 -4.94
N ALA A 134 -8.17 14.56 -5.84
CA ALA A 134 -9.58 14.25 -5.57
C ALA A 134 -9.78 12.75 -5.29
N PHE A 135 -9.09 11.89 -6.04
CA PHE A 135 -9.11 10.45 -5.83
C PHE A 135 -8.55 10.05 -4.46
N PHE A 136 -7.38 10.57 -4.07
CA PHE A 136 -6.81 10.27 -2.75
C PHE A 136 -7.63 10.81 -1.58
N VAL A 137 -8.24 11.99 -1.73
CA VAL A 137 -9.17 12.52 -0.73
C VAL A 137 -10.35 11.57 -0.54
N GLU A 138 -10.90 11.02 -1.62
CA GLU A 138 -12.02 10.08 -1.54
C GLU A 138 -11.62 8.73 -0.91
N MET A 139 -10.44 8.19 -1.27
CA MET A 139 -9.88 7.00 -0.62
C MET A 139 -9.65 7.19 0.88
N ARG A 140 -9.19 8.38 1.29
CA ARG A 140 -8.98 8.71 2.71
C ARG A 140 -10.26 8.82 3.51
N ARG A 141 -11.38 9.15 2.88
CA ARG A 141 -12.69 9.28 3.55
C ARG A 141 -13.33 7.93 3.84
N ARG A 142 -13.35 7.01 2.87
CA ARG A 142 -14.07 5.73 3.00
C ARG A 142 -13.22 4.66 3.67
N ALA A 143 -13.76 3.88 4.60
CA ALA A 143 -13.03 2.72 5.13
C ALA A 143 -12.59 1.78 4.00
N VAL A 144 -11.44 1.12 4.14
CA VAL A 144 -10.87 0.25 3.08
C VAL A 144 -11.84 -0.88 2.71
N THR A 145 -12.58 -1.39 3.68
CA THR A 145 -13.62 -2.42 3.48
C THR A 145 -14.83 -1.94 2.69
N GLN A 146 -15.00 -0.63 2.50
CA GLN A 146 -16.12 -0.01 1.79
C GLN A 146 -15.71 0.57 0.43
N TRP A 147 -14.51 0.26 -0.05
CA TRP A 147 -14.07 0.72 -1.35
C TRP A 147 -14.81 -0.02 -2.46
N PRO A 148 -15.60 0.68 -3.29
CA PRO A 148 -16.31 0.03 -4.38
C PRO A 148 -15.32 -0.51 -5.40
N GLU A 149 -15.68 -1.58 -6.10
CA GLU A 149 -14.82 -2.22 -7.11
C GLU A 149 -14.26 -1.22 -8.12
N SER A 150 -15.08 -0.25 -8.57
CA SER A 150 -14.64 0.81 -9.47
C SER A 150 -13.48 1.64 -8.93
N MET A 151 -13.42 1.88 -7.61
CA MET A 151 -12.31 2.59 -6.98
C MET A 151 -11.05 1.73 -6.95
N GLN A 152 -11.20 0.42 -6.71
CA GLN A 152 -10.07 -0.53 -6.72
C GLN A 152 -9.46 -0.63 -8.12
N GLN A 153 -10.31 -0.76 -9.14
CA GLN A 153 -9.92 -0.75 -10.55
C GLN A 153 -9.29 0.60 -10.96
N ALA A 154 -9.84 1.72 -10.52
CA ALA A 154 -9.27 3.04 -10.77
C ALA A 154 -7.89 3.21 -10.12
N ALA A 155 -7.69 2.70 -8.89
CA ALA A 155 -6.38 2.70 -8.23
C ALA A 155 -5.36 1.88 -9.03
N LEU A 156 -5.75 0.67 -9.47
CA LEU A 156 -4.92 -0.17 -10.34
C LEU A 156 -4.58 0.51 -11.67
N ALA A 157 -5.55 1.18 -12.30
CA ALA A 157 -5.31 1.92 -13.53
C ALA A 157 -4.34 3.08 -13.30
N LEU A 158 -4.54 3.87 -12.23
CA LEU A 158 -3.64 4.97 -11.85
C LEU A 158 -2.20 4.52 -11.61
N LEU A 159 -1.96 3.26 -11.22
CA LEU A 159 -0.62 2.69 -11.15
C LEU A 159 0.08 2.58 -12.51
N ALA A 160 -0.54 2.97 -13.63
CA ALA A 160 0.17 3.30 -14.86
C ALA A 160 1.23 4.39 -14.61
N ASN A 161 1.01 5.25 -13.61
CA ASN A 161 2.07 6.02 -12.97
C ASN A 161 2.58 5.27 -11.73
N GLU A 162 3.74 4.65 -11.89
CA GLU A 162 4.40 3.84 -10.86
C GLU A 162 4.68 4.63 -9.58
N ARG A 163 4.87 5.95 -9.68
CA ARG A 163 5.17 6.84 -8.53
C ARG A 163 4.00 6.96 -7.56
N LEU A 164 2.79 6.57 -7.96
CA LEU A 164 1.60 6.62 -7.09
C LEU A 164 1.49 5.43 -6.12
N ILE A 165 2.33 4.39 -6.27
CA ILE A 165 2.27 3.21 -5.38
C ILE A 165 2.55 3.56 -3.92
N GLY A 166 3.58 4.37 -3.66
CA GLY A 166 3.92 4.82 -2.30
C GLY A 166 2.73 5.51 -1.62
N PRO A 167 2.11 6.50 -2.29
CA PRO A 167 0.89 7.12 -1.80
C PRO A 167 -0.27 6.18 -1.50
N LEU A 168 -0.59 5.30 -2.45
CA LEU A 168 -1.69 4.35 -2.34
C LEU A 168 -1.49 3.38 -1.17
N VAL A 169 -0.30 2.79 -1.06
CA VAL A 169 0.06 1.86 0.01
C VAL A 169 0.04 2.58 1.34
N SER A 170 0.65 3.75 1.44
CA SER A 170 0.71 4.52 2.69
C SER A 170 -0.68 4.89 3.22
N ILE A 171 -1.59 5.37 2.36
CA ILE A 171 -2.98 5.67 2.75
C ILE A 171 -3.67 4.40 3.27
N THR A 172 -3.50 3.29 2.57
CA THR A 172 -4.14 2.01 2.92
C THR A 172 -3.62 1.47 4.25
N LEU A 173 -2.31 1.50 4.46
CA LEU A 173 -1.65 1.02 5.67
C LEU A 173 -1.95 1.90 6.89
N ARG A 174 -2.03 3.22 6.74
CA ARG A 174 -2.40 4.13 7.85
C ARG A 174 -3.84 3.91 8.32
N LYS A 175 -4.73 3.49 7.42
CA LYS A 175 -6.13 3.18 7.73
C LYS A 175 -6.36 1.77 8.26
N MET A 176 -5.34 0.91 8.17
CA MET A 176 -5.43 -0.46 8.62
C MET A 176 -5.46 -0.51 10.15
N THR A 177 -6.56 -1.02 10.70
CA THR A 177 -6.71 -1.22 12.15
C THR A 177 -6.51 -2.68 12.52
N VAL A 178 -5.54 -2.97 13.38
CA VAL A 178 -5.22 -4.35 13.82
C VAL A 178 -6.41 -5.01 14.53
N HIS A 179 -7.28 -4.24 15.19
CA HIS A 179 -8.44 -4.78 15.91
C HIS A 179 -9.56 -5.29 14.98
N ARG A 180 -9.55 -4.94 13.69
CA ARG A 180 -10.60 -5.32 12.74
C ARG A 180 -10.02 -6.22 11.65
N THR A 181 -10.25 -7.53 11.78
CA THR A 181 -9.73 -8.53 10.84
C THR A 181 -10.15 -8.24 9.39
N ALA A 182 -11.39 -7.82 9.14
CA ALA A 182 -11.86 -7.46 7.80
C ALA A 182 -11.07 -6.29 7.20
N SER A 183 -10.73 -5.29 8.02
CA SER A 183 -9.89 -4.17 7.56
C SER A 183 -8.49 -4.63 7.19
N VAL A 184 -7.87 -5.48 8.00
CA VAL A 184 -6.53 -6.02 7.71
C VAL A 184 -6.55 -6.84 6.43
N ALA A 185 -7.52 -7.74 6.28
CA ALA A 185 -7.66 -8.59 5.11
C ALA A 185 -7.83 -7.74 3.83
N SER A 186 -8.80 -6.83 3.79
CA SER A 186 -9.03 -5.96 2.62
C SER A 186 -7.83 -5.06 2.33
N SER A 187 -7.16 -4.53 3.35
CA SER A 187 -5.97 -3.68 3.16
C SER A 187 -4.78 -4.47 2.60
N LEU A 188 -4.48 -5.65 3.13
CA LEU A 188 -3.38 -6.49 2.62
C LEU A 188 -3.67 -7.02 1.22
N ASP A 189 -4.91 -7.40 0.93
CA ASP A 189 -5.33 -7.85 -0.38
C ASP A 189 -5.19 -6.74 -1.43
N MET A 190 -5.61 -5.53 -1.07
CA MET A 190 -5.44 -4.35 -1.92
C MET A 190 -3.97 -4.07 -2.24
N VAL A 191 -3.13 -4.00 -1.20
CA VAL A 191 -1.68 -3.78 -1.38
C VAL A 191 -1.06 -4.92 -2.20
N SER A 192 -1.48 -6.16 -1.95
CA SER A 192 -1.05 -7.34 -2.70
C SER A 192 -1.38 -7.20 -4.18
N SER A 193 -2.60 -6.78 -4.53
CA SER A 193 -3.03 -6.59 -5.92
C SER A 193 -2.18 -5.54 -6.64
N TRP A 194 -1.84 -4.45 -5.95
CA TRP A 194 -1.02 -3.37 -6.52
C TRP A 194 0.43 -3.78 -6.74
N LEU A 195 1.02 -4.48 -5.76
CA LEU A 195 2.38 -5.02 -5.87
C LEU A 195 2.47 -6.07 -6.98
N PHE A 196 1.49 -6.96 -7.08
CA PHE A 196 1.42 -7.96 -8.14
C PHE A 196 1.28 -7.31 -9.52
N ALA A 197 0.40 -6.32 -9.67
CA ALA A 197 0.23 -5.59 -10.91
C ALA A 197 1.54 -4.88 -11.36
N LEU A 198 2.36 -4.38 -10.43
CA LEU A 198 3.68 -3.83 -10.77
C LEU A 198 4.67 -4.92 -11.16
N HIS A 199 4.65 -6.05 -10.45
CA HIS A 199 5.51 -7.20 -10.73
C HIS A 199 5.23 -7.79 -12.12
N GLU A 200 3.97 -7.99 -12.50
CA GLU A 200 3.59 -8.48 -13.84
C GLU A 200 4.09 -7.58 -14.96
N ARG A 201 4.21 -6.27 -14.69
CA ARG A 201 4.77 -5.29 -15.64
C ARG A 201 6.30 -5.26 -15.64
N SER A 202 6.96 -6.11 -14.85
CA SER A 202 8.41 -6.10 -14.63
C SER A 202 8.95 -4.74 -14.20
N VAL A 203 8.13 -4.00 -13.44
CA VAL A 203 8.44 -2.66 -12.94
C VAL A 203 9.00 -2.79 -11.52
N PRO A 204 10.24 -2.32 -11.27
CA PRO A 204 10.76 -2.28 -9.91
C PRO A 204 10.00 -1.24 -9.07
N LEU A 205 9.94 -1.45 -7.76
CA LEU A 205 9.36 -0.46 -6.86
C LEU A 205 10.16 0.86 -6.93
N PRO A 206 9.49 2.03 -6.95
CA PRO A 206 10.18 3.31 -6.94
C PRO A 206 11.08 3.46 -5.70
N SER A 207 12.21 4.15 -5.85
CA SER A 207 13.11 4.48 -4.73
C SER A 207 12.44 5.35 -3.66
N SER A 208 11.39 6.08 -4.01
CA SER A 208 10.56 6.87 -3.10
C SER A 208 9.56 6.03 -2.28
N PHE A 209 9.54 4.70 -2.45
CA PHE A 209 8.63 3.84 -1.70
C PHE A 209 9.08 3.73 -0.23
N ASP A 210 8.17 4.06 0.67
CA ASP A 210 8.41 4.01 2.12
C ASP A 210 8.35 2.57 2.64
N PHE A 211 9.48 1.87 2.53
CA PHE A 211 9.63 0.51 3.07
C PHE A 211 9.50 0.48 4.60
N GLU A 212 9.95 1.53 5.29
CA GLU A 212 9.89 1.58 6.76
C GLU A 212 8.46 1.58 7.27
N LEU A 213 7.56 2.36 6.65
CA LEU A 213 6.14 2.33 6.99
C LEU A 213 5.52 0.95 6.76
N LEU A 214 5.86 0.29 5.64
CA LEU A 214 5.39 -1.07 5.35
C LEU A 214 5.90 -2.06 6.39
N LEU A 215 7.20 -2.05 6.68
CA LEU A 215 7.83 -2.95 7.65
C LEU A 215 7.28 -2.73 9.06
N ALA A 216 7.16 -1.48 9.53
CA ALA A 216 6.59 -1.15 10.83
C ALA A 216 5.17 -1.72 10.98
N ARG A 217 4.35 -1.62 9.92
CA ARG A 217 2.99 -2.17 9.92
C ARG A 217 2.99 -3.69 9.91
N LEU A 218 3.82 -4.32 9.09
CA LEU A 218 3.95 -5.78 9.05
C LEU A 218 4.41 -6.34 10.40
N ARG A 219 5.39 -5.72 11.06
CA ARG A 219 5.82 -6.07 12.42
C ARG A 219 4.65 -5.97 13.41
N THR A 220 3.89 -4.89 13.35
CA THR A 220 2.71 -4.70 14.21
C THR A 220 1.67 -5.82 14.00
N LEU A 221 1.40 -6.20 12.75
CA LEU A 221 0.46 -7.28 12.43
C LEU A 221 0.97 -8.65 12.86
N LEU A 222 2.27 -8.92 12.65
CA LEU A 222 2.91 -10.14 13.15
C LEU A 222 2.89 -10.18 14.67
N CYS A 223 2.84 -9.05 15.36
CA CYS A 223 2.68 -8.97 16.80
C CYS A 223 1.26 -9.26 17.31
N ALA A 224 0.24 -9.33 16.45
CA ALA A 224 -1.13 -9.58 16.86
C ALA A 224 -1.37 -11.05 17.29
N ASP A 225 -2.19 -11.28 18.31
CA ASP A 225 -2.54 -12.64 18.77
C ASP A 225 -3.61 -13.33 17.91
N HIS A 226 -4.32 -12.56 17.09
CA HIS A 226 -5.43 -13.07 16.32
C HIS A 226 -4.93 -13.88 15.11
N PHE A 227 -5.15 -15.20 15.13
CA PHE A 227 -4.62 -16.13 14.13
C PHE A 227 -4.89 -15.73 12.67
N LYS A 228 -6.09 -15.22 12.34
CA LYS A 228 -6.38 -14.77 10.96
C LYS A 228 -5.46 -13.62 10.52
N ILE A 229 -5.16 -12.66 11.39
CA ILE A 229 -4.29 -11.55 11.04
C ILE A 229 -2.90 -12.08 10.73
N LEU A 230 -2.37 -12.93 11.61
CA LEU A 230 -1.07 -13.59 11.42
C LEU A 230 -1.03 -14.37 10.11
N THR A 231 -2.02 -15.23 9.84
CA THR A 231 -2.09 -16.01 8.60
C THR A 231 -2.02 -15.10 7.37
N TRP A 232 -2.86 -14.06 7.29
CA TRP A 232 -2.88 -13.15 6.14
C TRP A 232 -1.55 -12.39 5.99
N THR A 233 -0.95 -11.97 7.10
CA THR A 233 0.36 -11.29 7.08
C THR A 233 1.47 -12.23 6.61
N ILE A 234 1.52 -13.48 7.08
CA ILE A 234 2.54 -14.45 6.67
C ILE A 234 2.36 -14.85 5.20
N ILE A 235 1.12 -15.02 4.72
CA ILE A 235 0.83 -15.26 3.29
C ILE A 235 1.28 -14.06 2.45
N PHE A 236 0.94 -12.85 2.88
CA PHE A 236 1.38 -11.62 2.22
C PHE A 236 2.90 -11.58 2.11
N LEU A 237 3.62 -11.86 3.21
CA LEU A 237 5.08 -11.95 3.20
C LEU A 237 5.57 -13.02 2.23
N HIS A 238 5.04 -14.24 2.31
CA HIS A 238 5.43 -15.32 1.42
C HIS A 238 5.35 -14.94 -0.06
N ASN A 239 4.29 -14.23 -0.44
CA ASN A 239 4.05 -13.83 -1.82
C ASN A 239 4.96 -12.66 -2.23
N HIS A 240 5.12 -11.64 -1.37
CA HIS A 240 5.74 -10.36 -1.74
C HIS A 240 7.16 -10.14 -1.23
N LEU A 241 7.74 -11.08 -0.47
CA LEU A 241 9.11 -10.94 0.09
C LEU A 241 10.17 -10.64 -0.99
N HIS A 242 9.94 -11.11 -2.21
CA HIS A 242 10.86 -10.92 -3.33
C HIS A 242 10.82 -9.51 -3.94
N LEU A 243 9.74 -8.77 -3.72
CA LEU A 243 9.57 -7.40 -4.20
C LEU A 243 10.19 -6.37 -3.25
N LEU A 244 10.44 -6.74 -2.00
CA LEU A 244 11.09 -5.87 -1.02
C LEU A 244 12.54 -5.60 -1.43
N SER A 245 13.03 -4.40 -1.11
CA SER A 245 14.47 -4.09 -1.21
C SER A 245 15.28 -5.07 -0.38
N GLU A 246 16.54 -5.29 -0.76
CA GLU A 246 17.41 -6.23 -0.05
C GLU A 246 17.59 -5.83 1.42
N GLU A 247 17.77 -4.54 1.68
CA GLU A 247 17.85 -3.99 3.03
C GLU A 247 16.56 -4.25 3.82
N ALA A 248 15.40 -3.87 3.27
CA ALA A 248 14.11 -4.06 3.95
C ALA A 248 13.82 -5.54 4.25
N ARG A 249 14.17 -6.42 3.29
CA ARG A 249 14.02 -7.86 3.42
C ARG A 249 14.93 -8.41 4.52
N SER A 250 16.21 -8.04 4.53
CA SER A 250 17.16 -8.46 5.54
C SER A 250 16.75 -8.01 6.93
N THR A 251 16.35 -6.74 7.07
CA THR A 251 15.86 -6.19 8.35
C THR A 251 14.59 -6.90 8.83
N LEU A 252 13.67 -7.26 7.93
CA LEU A 252 12.49 -8.04 8.27
C LEU A 252 12.82 -9.48 8.70
N LEU A 253 13.68 -10.17 7.95
CA LEU A 253 14.07 -11.55 8.22
C LEU A 253 14.89 -11.67 9.51
N MET A 254 15.79 -10.73 9.76
CA MET A 254 16.51 -10.63 11.03
C MET A 254 15.55 -10.42 12.20
N TRP A 255 14.58 -9.52 12.05
CA TRP A 255 13.55 -9.32 13.07
C TRP A 255 12.70 -10.57 13.30
N LEU A 256 12.31 -11.27 12.22
CA LEU A 256 11.50 -12.50 12.29
C LEU A 256 12.26 -13.66 12.96
N SER A 257 13.57 -13.70 12.77
CA SER A 257 14.47 -14.69 13.37
C SER A 257 14.92 -14.32 14.78
N GLY A 258 14.59 -13.11 15.24
CA GLY A 258 14.92 -12.62 16.58
C GLY A 258 14.24 -13.43 17.69
N GLU A 259 14.85 -13.37 18.87
CA GLU A 259 14.35 -14.07 20.06
C GLU A 259 12.90 -13.65 20.38
N GLY A 260 12.05 -14.63 20.70
CA GLY A 260 10.63 -14.45 21.01
C GLY A 260 9.68 -14.40 19.80
N HIS A 261 10.05 -13.74 18.69
CA HIS A 261 9.15 -13.67 17.53
C HIS A 261 9.08 -14.99 16.75
N PHE A 262 10.24 -15.60 16.50
CA PHE A 262 10.34 -16.89 15.83
C PHE A 262 9.59 -17.97 16.61
N GLU A 263 9.87 -18.10 17.91
CA GLU A 263 9.26 -19.10 18.79
C GLU A 263 7.75 -18.93 18.86
N ARG A 264 7.26 -17.69 18.98
CA ARG A 264 5.83 -17.42 19.06
C ARG A 264 5.08 -17.82 17.80
N LEU A 265 5.63 -17.56 16.61
CA LEU A 265 5.00 -17.95 15.34
C LEU A 265 5.11 -19.46 15.10
N LEU A 266 6.25 -20.06 15.43
CA LEU A 266 6.48 -21.50 15.30
C LEU A 266 5.62 -22.32 16.24
N LEU A 267 5.39 -21.83 17.45
CA LEU A 267 4.64 -22.50 18.51
C LEU A 267 3.24 -21.90 18.69
N HIS A 268 2.77 -21.18 17.68
CA HIS A 268 1.45 -20.58 17.72
C HIS A 268 0.37 -21.66 17.91
N TRP A 269 -0.59 -21.41 18.80
CA TRP A 269 -1.63 -22.39 19.17
C TRP A 269 -2.43 -22.89 17.96
N CYS A 270 -2.67 -22.01 16.98
CA CYS A 270 -3.34 -22.36 15.73
C CYS A 270 -2.40 -23.09 14.77
N HIS A 271 -2.72 -24.35 14.45
CA HIS A 271 -1.98 -25.19 13.48
C HIS A 271 -1.79 -24.51 12.11
N HIS A 272 -2.79 -23.79 11.62
CA HIS A 272 -2.74 -23.15 10.31
C HIS A 272 -1.67 -22.04 10.25
N VAL A 273 -1.54 -21.23 11.30
CA VAL A 273 -0.47 -20.20 11.38
C VAL A 273 0.90 -20.85 11.31
N ARG A 274 1.11 -21.93 12.07
CA ARG A 274 2.36 -22.69 12.08
C ARG A 274 2.68 -23.25 10.69
N ALA A 275 1.72 -23.88 10.03
CA ALA A 275 1.90 -24.44 8.69
C ALA A 275 2.35 -23.37 7.68
N VAL A 276 1.65 -22.23 7.62
CA VAL A 276 2.00 -21.15 6.69
C VAL A 276 3.37 -20.54 7.04
N PHE A 277 3.69 -20.40 8.34
CA PHE A 277 4.99 -19.92 8.78
C PHE A 277 6.14 -20.86 8.38
N LEU A 278 5.95 -22.18 8.55
CA LEU A 278 6.91 -23.20 8.11
C LEU A 278 7.15 -23.13 6.60
N HIS A 279 6.09 -22.96 5.82
CA HIS A 279 6.21 -22.78 4.37
C HIS A 279 7.04 -21.54 4.02
N LEU A 280 6.82 -20.41 4.71
CA LEU A 280 7.64 -19.21 4.53
C LEU A 280 9.12 -19.50 4.80
N LEU A 281 9.43 -20.14 5.92
CA LEU A 281 10.81 -20.46 6.30
C LEU A 281 11.49 -21.37 5.27
N VAL A 282 10.87 -22.51 4.95
CA VAL A 282 11.46 -23.52 4.07
C VAL A 282 11.65 -22.96 2.65
N PHE A 283 10.61 -22.37 2.06
CA PHE A 283 10.64 -22.00 0.64
C PHE A 283 11.27 -20.63 0.38
N LYS A 284 11.20 -19.68 1.32
CA LYS A 284 11.67 -18.31 1.09
C LYS A 284 12.95 -17.98 1.84
N VAL A 285 13.20 -18.58 3.01
CA VAL A 285 14.39 -18.29 3.80
C VAL A 285 15.50 -19.29 3.51
N ILE A 286 15.24 -20.59 3.70
CA ILE A 286 16.26 -21.64 3.54
C ILE A 286 16.66 -21.81 2.06
N LYS A 287 15.68 -22.02 1.17
CA LYS A 287 15.96 -22.28 -0.25
C LYS A 287 16.63 -21.09 -0.96
N ARG A 288 16.29 -19.85 -0.60
CA ARG A 288 16.99 -18.68 -1.15
C ARG A 288 18.39 -18.52 -0.60
N GLY A 289 18.58 -18.82 0.69
CA GLY A 289 19.90 -18.86 1.31
C GLY A 289 20.89 -19.71 0.51
N GLN A 290 20.44 -20.80 -0.12
CA GLN A 290 21.27 -21.68 -0.94
C GLN A 290 21.69 -21.12 -2.32
N HIS A 291 20.93 -20.18 -2.90
CA HIS A 291 21.24 -19.60 -4.22
C HIS A 291 22.07 -18.31 -4.15
N THR A 292 22.12 -17.64 -3.00
CA THR A 292 22.94 -16.43 -2.77
C THR A 292 24.29 -16.71 -2.09
N ILE A 293 24.69 -17.98 -1.91
CA ILE A 293 26.01 -18.41 -1.39
C ILE A 293 27.15 -18.16 -2.40
N GLY A 294 27.05 -17.11 -3.22
CA GLY A 294 28.12 -16.65 -4.11
C GLY A 294 28.74 -15.32 -3.70
N TYR A 295 28.07 -14.52 -2.85
CA TYR A 295 28.48 -13.14 -2.57
C TYR A 295 28.45 -12.74 -1.09
N PHE A 296 28.19 -13.66 -0.17
CA PHE A 296 28.56 -13.43 1.22
C PHE A 296 30.07 -13.65 1.37
N PRO A 297 30.84 -12.66 1.86
CA PRO A 297 32.27 -12.83 2.06
C PRO A 297 32.54 -14.06 2.95
N PRO A 298 33.61 -14.83 2.68
CA PRO A 298 33.88 -16.14 3.30
C PRO A 298 34.28 -16.08 4.78
N SER A 299 33.92 -15.02 5.51
CA SER A 299 34.19 -14.84 6.94
C SER A 299 32.94 -14.91 7.83
N GLY A 300 31.78 -15.28 7.29
CA GLY A 300 30.56 -15.48 8.08
C GLY A 300 29.72 -16.62 7.50
N GLU A 301 29.74 -17.74 8.21
CA GLU A 301 29.18 -19.05 7.87
C GLU A 301 27.67 -19.03 7.58
N GLY A 302 27.15 -20.17 7.08
CA GLY A 302 25.73 -20.43 6.81
C GLY A 302 24.84 -20.42 8.06
N ILE A 303 24.71 -19.24 8.68
CA ILE A 303 24.10 -19.00 9.99
C ILE A 303 22.61 -19.34 9.97
N VAL A 304 21.90 -19.20 8.86
CA VAL A 304 20.42 -19.32 8.88
C VAL A 304 19.92 -20.77 8.93
N PRO A 305 20.42 -21.72 8.11
CA PRO A 305 20.03 -23.13 8.26
C PRO A 305 20.57 -23.77 9.54
N ILE A 306 21.78 -23.39 9.96
CA ILE A 306 22.39 -23.87 11.21
C ILE A 306 21.67 -23.28 12.43
N MET A 307 21.29 -21.98 12.41
CA MET A 307 20.43 -21.40 13.44
C MET A 307 19.06 -22.05 13.46
N LEU A 308 18.43 -22.29 12.31
CA LEU A 308 17.14 -22.98 12.32
C LEU A 308 17.30 -24.37 12.93
N ALA A 309 18.26 -25.16 12.47
CA ALA A 309 18.51 -26.49 13.00
C ALA A 309 18.85 -26.48 14.50
N SER A 310 19.66 -25.53 14.97
CA SER A 310 20.01 -25.40 16.38
C SER A 310 18.87 -24.86 17.24
N LEU A 311 18.04 -23.94 16.72
CA LEU A 311 16.83 -23.47 17.39
C LEU A 311 15.76 -24.57 17.47
N TYR A 312 15.61 -25.37 16.41
CA TYR A 312 14.74 -26.55 16.42
C TYR A 312 15.25 -27.60 17.41
N ALA A 313 16.55 -27.91 17.40
CA ALA A 313 17.16 -28.85 18.34
C ALA A 313 17.00 -28.39 19.79
N ARG A 314 17.37 -27.13 20.08
CA ARG A 314 17.24 -26.52 21.41
C ARG A 314 15.78 -26.46 21.89
N ARG A 315 14.82 -26.30 20.97
CA ARG A 315 13.40 -26.31 21.34
C ARG A 315 12.85 -27.70 21.57
N ILE A 316 13.27 -28.70 20.79
CA ILE A 316 12.95 -30.11 21.04
C ILE A 316 13.44 -30.50 22.43
N GLU A 317 14.67 -30.10 22.79
CA GLU A 317 15.23 -30.31 24.13
C GLU A 317 14.39 -29.62 25.23
N GLN A 318 13.99 -28.35 25.04
CA GLN A 318 13.13 -27.66 26.01
C GLN A 318 11.76 -28.32 26.19
N VAL A 319 11.13 -28.77 25.09
CA VAL A 319 9.83 -29.47 25.16
C VAL A 319 9.97 -30.81 25.88
N GLN A 320 11.07 -31.54 25.64
CA GLN A 320 11.37 -32.77 26.37
C GLN A 320 11.57 -32.50 27.86
N GLN A 321 12.32 -31.45 28.23
CA GLN A 321 12.53 -31.07 29.63
C GLN A 321 11.20 -30.69 30.32
N GLN A 322 10.36 -29.90 29.67
CA GLN A 322 9.03 -29.56 30.21
C GLN A 322 8.14 -30.79 30.39
N HIS A 323 8.18 -31.74 29.44
CA HIS A 323 7.42 -32.97 29.56
C HIS A 323 7.88 -33.82 30.76
N VAL A 324 9.19 -33.94 30.96
CA VAL A 324 9.78 -34.64 32.12
C VAL A 324 9.35 -33.98 33.43
N GLU A 325 9.37 -32.65 33.51
CA GLU A 325 8.97 -31.93 34.72
C GLU A 325 7.48 -32.09 35.02
N ILE A 326 6.62 -32.04 34.00
CA ILE A 326 5.18 -32.31 34.14
C ILE A 326 4.94 -33.73 34.67
N GLN A 327 5.64 -34.73 34.13
CA GLN A 327 5.54 -36.12 34.60
C GLN A 327 5.99 -36.24 36.07
N ARG A 328 7.08 -35.56 36.45
CA ARG A 328 7.59 -35.54 37.82
C ARG A 328 6.57 -34.95 38.80
N VAL A 329 5.98 -33.80 38.47
CA VAL A 329 4.95 -33.16 39.29
C VAL A 329 3.71 -34.06 39.41
N ALA A 330 3.31 -34.73 38.34
CA ALA A 330 2.20 -35.68 38.36
C ALA A 330 2.45 -36.87 39.30
N LEU A 331 3.67 -37.43 39.29
CA LEU A 331 4.06 -38.52 40.19
C LEU A 331 4.05 -38.09 41.66
N LEU A 332 4.65 -36.95 41.98
CA LEU A 332 4.66 -36.40 43.35
C LEU A 332 3.24 -36.10 43.86
N SER A 333 2.36 -35.62 42.97
CA SER A 333 0.94 -35.41 43.28
C SER A 333 0.23 -36.74 43.58
N ALA A 334 0.50 -37.80 42.81
CA ALA A 334 -0.07 -39.12 43.02
C ALA A 334 0.40 -39.76 44.33
N GLU A 335 1.69 -39.65 44.66
CA GLU A 335 2.26 -40.11 45.93
C GLU A 335 1.64 -39.38 47.13
N SER A 336 1.52 -38.05 47.03
CA SER A 336 0.87 -37.22 48.06
C SER A 336 -0.61 -37.53 48.26
N ARG A 337 -1.30 -38.09 47.25
CA ARG A 337 -2.69 -38.57 47.38
C ARG A 337 -2.74 -39.94 48.04
N ARG A 338 -1.82 -40.85 47.70
CA ARG A 338 -1.71 -42.17 48.36
C ARG A 338 -1.41 -42.03 49.85
N ALA A 339 -0.49 -41.15 50.22
CA ALA A 339 -0.11 -40.92 51.62
C ALA A 339 -1.23 -40.27 52.48
N ARG A 340 -2.27 -39.70 51.86
CA ARG A 340 -3.42 -39.10 52.56
C ARG A 340 -4.66 -39.99 52.60
N GLY A 341 -4.68 -41.08 51.84
CA GLY A 341 -5.83 -41.97 51.69
C GLY A 341 -5.67 -43.35 52.32
N GLY A 342 -4.50 -43.65 52.89
CA GLY A 342 -4.24 -44.80 53.76
C GLY A 342 -3.89 -44.33 55.15
#